data_AF-A0A832WTS7-F1
#
_entry.id   AF-A0A832WTS7-F1
#
_cell.length_a   1.000
_cell.length_b   1.000
_cell.length_c   1.000
_cell.angle_alpha   90.00
_cell.angle_beta   90.00
_cell.angle_gamma   90.00
#
_symmetry.space_group_name_H-M   'P 1'
#
loop_
_entity.id
_entity.type
_entity.pdbx_description
1 polymer ?
#
loop_
_entity_poly.entity_id
_entity_poly.type
_entity_poly.pdbx_seq_one_letter_code
_entity_poly.pdbx_strand_id
1 'polypeptide(L)'
;MKMPDNAQLIRAAGLDGWVLPGRTYPHPLPEGLRDFYCYTRDGGHSLLVVLGNEYRHGEPPERFVVPAPVKMVLRHGFQQRDGYLWSDLPYAKDIGLQVRDEDIEF
;
A
#
# COMPACT_ATOMS: atom_id res chain seq x y z
N MET A 1 11.35 8.07 15.55
CA MET A 1 9.92 8.17 15.20
C MET A 1 9.39 6.74 15.12
N LYS A 2 8.38 6.38 15.91
CA LYS A 2 7.84 5.02 15.94
C LYS A 2 6.96 4.86 14.70
N MET A 3 7.22 3.84 13.89
CA MET A 3 6.42 3.54 12.69
C MET A 3 4.94 3.43 13.10
N PRO A 4 4.00 4.06 12.37
CA PRO A 4 2.59 3.88 12.66
C PRO A 4 2.28 2.38 12.58
N ASP A 5 1.59 1.86 13.59
CA ASP A 5 1.08 0.50 13.58
C ASP A 5 0.22 0.33 12.31
N ASN A 6 0.39 -0.78 11.59
CA ASN A 6 -0.34 -1.06 10.35
C ASN A 6 -1.85 -0.86 10.54
N ALA A 7 -2.39 -1.25 11.71
CA ALA A 7 -3.80 -1.01 12.04
C ALA A 7 -4.16 0.49 12.21
N GLN A 8 -3.24 1.32 12.68
CA GLN A 8 -3.43 2.78 12.73
C GLN A 8 -3.42 3.39 11.32
N LEU A 9 -2.52 2.91 10.45
CA LEU A 9 -2.42 3.38 9.07
C LEU A 9 -3.68 3.02 8.27
N ILE A 10 -4.18 1.79 8.42
CA ILE A 10 -5.45 1.33 7.82
C ILE A 10 -6.62 2.24 8.22
N ARG A 11 -6.73 2.56 9.52
CA ARG A 11 -7.76 3.49 10.03
C ARG A 11 -7.61 4.89 9.46
N ALA A 12 -6.39 5.44 9.48
CA ALA A 12 -6.13 6.78 8.99
C ALA A 12 -6.43 6.94 7.49
N ALA A 13 -6.20 5.87 6.71
CA ALA A 13 -6.51 5.81 5.28
C ALA A 13 -7.98 5.45 4.97
N GLY A 14 -8.81 5.16 5.98
CA GLY A 14 -10.22 4.77 5.79
C GLY A 14 -10.42 3.38 5.17
N LEU A 15 -9.47 2.47 5.38
CA LEU A 15 -9.43 1.15 4.73
C LEU A 15 -10.01 0.00 5.59
N ASP A 16 -10.51 0.27 6.80
CA ASP A 16 -10.97 -0.78 7.74
C ASP A 16 -12.04 -1.72 7.17
N GLY A 17 -12.92 -1.22 6.32
CA GLY A 17 -13.99 -2.01 5.69
C GLY A 17 -13.51 -2.89 4.52
N TRP A 18 -12.26 -2.71 4.09
CA TRP A 18 -11.69 -3.35 2.90
C TRP A 18 -10.59 -4.35 3.23
N VAL A 19 -9.84 -4.11 4.31
CA VAL A 19 -8.73 -4.98 4.75
C VAL A 19 -9.26 -6.15 5.56
N LEU A 20 -8.80 -7.37 5.21
CA LEU A 20 -9.13 -8.61 5.89
C LEU A 20 -7.94 -9.06 6.77
N PRO A 21 -8.17 -9.33 8.07
CA PRO A 21 -7.11 -9.76 8.98
C PRO A 21 -6.72 -11.24 8.76
N GLY A 22 -5.59 -11.64 9.36
CA GLY A 22 -5.18 -13.05 9.47
C GLY A 22 -4.56 -13.66 8.21
N ARG A 23 -4.39 -12.87 7.14
CA ARG A 23 -3.69 -13.29 5.92
C ARG A 23 -2.20 -12.98 6.05
N THR A 24 -1.38 -13.78 5.39
CA THR A 24 0.06 -13.56 5.25
C THR A 24 0.43 -13.71 3.78
N TYR A 25 1.48 -13.00 3.34
CA TYR A 25 1.95 -13.15 1.97
C TYR A 25 2.64 -14.53 1.80
N PRO A 26 2.32 -15.31 0.75
CA PRO A 26 2.84 -16.67 0.58
C PRO A 26 4.34 -16.72 0.27
N HIS A 27 4.94 -15.60 -0.14
CA HIS A 27 6.34 -15.51 -0.52
C HIS A 27 7.15 -14.64 0.44
N PRO A 28 8.48 -14.82 0.52
CA PRO A 28 9.34 -13.90 1.24
C PRO A 28 9.23 -12.48 0.68
N LEU A 29 8.81 -11.53 1.51
CA LEU A 29 8.91 -10.11 1.20
C LEU A 29 10.31 -9.58 1.55
N PRO A 30 10.84 -8.62 0.77
CA PRO A 30 11.98 -7.80 1.16
C PRO A 30 11.84 -7.25 2.59
N GLU A 31 12.98 -7.05 3.25
CA GLU A 31 13.04 -6.51 4.61
C GLU A 31 12.30 -5.17 4.72
N GLY A 32 11.54 -5.00 5.80
CA GLY A 32 10.72 -3.81 6.07
C GLY A 32 9.40 -3.72 5.29
N LEU A 33 9.16 -4.52 4.24
CA LEU A 33 7.85 -4.51 3.55
C LEU A 33 6.74 -5.21 4.33
N ARG A 34 7.09 -6.15 5.21
CA ARG A 34 6.10 -6.91 5.99
C ARG A 34 5.22 -6.01 6.86
N ASP A 35 5.76 -4.89 7.33
CA ASP A 35 5.03 -3.97 8.19
C ASP A 35 3.96 -3.16 7.44
N PHE A 36 4.08 -3.09 6.10
CA PHE A 36 3.12 -2.44 5.22
C PHE A 36 2.15 -3.43 4.56
N TYR A 37 2.30 -4.73 4.80
CA TYR A 37 1.46 -5.75 4.17
C TYR A 37 0.01 -5.67 4.66
N CYS A 38 -0.93 -5.76 3.72
CA CYS A 38 -2.33 -5.98 4.01
C CYS A 38 -2.95 -6.94 2.98
N TYR A 39 -4.11 -7.47 3.30
CA TYR A 39 -4.91 -8.23 2.34
C TYR A 39 -6.24 -7.52 2.15
N THR A 40 -6.58 -7.10 0.93
CA THR A 40 -7.86 -6.45 0.66
C THR A 40 -8.86 -7.41 0.03
N ARG A 41 -10.15 -7.12 0.23
CA ARG A 41 -11.26 -7.95 -0.27
C ARG A 41 -11.29 -8.08 -1.80
N ASP A 42 -10.85 -7.05 -2.51
CA ASP A 42 -10.93 -6.88 -3.96
C ASP A 42 -9.58 -6.97 -4.67
N GLY A 43 -8.50 -6.53 -4.02
CA GLY A 43 -7.13 -6.54 -4.55
C GLY A 43 -6.24 -7.67 -4.04
N GLY A 44 -6.67 -8.41 -3.01
CA GLY A 44 -5.90 -9.51 -2.44
C GLY A 44 -4.62 -9.03 -1.76
N HIS A 45 -3.49 -9.69 -2.03
CA HIS A 45 -2.19 -9.41 -1.43
C HIS A 45 -1.64 -8.05 -1.84
N SER A 46 -1.59 -7.12 -0.88
CA SER A 46 -1.25 -5.71 -1.12
C SER A 46 -0.25 -5.17 -0.10
N LEU A 47 0.35 -4.03 -0.43
CA LEU A 47 1.13 -3.19 0.47
C LEU A 47 0.43 -1.83 0.61
N LEU A 48 0.40 -1.28 1.82
CA LEU A 48 -0.02 0.09 2.07
C LEU A 48 1.08 1.04 1.60
N VAL A 49 0.78 1.81 0.57
CA VAL A 49 1.74 2.66 -0.13
C VAL A 49 1.22 4.08 -0.23
N VAL A 50 2.06 5.05 0.13
CA VAL A 50 1.85 6.45 -0.21
C VAL A 50 2.17 6.66 -1.70
N LEU A 51 1.20 7.14 -2.46
CA LEU A 51 1.38 7.48 -3.88
C LEU A 51 2.25 8.72 -4.03
N GLY A 52 3.53 8.54 -4.33
CA GLY A 52 4.50 9.63 -4.41
C GLY A 52 4.17 10.66 -5.48
N ASN A 53 3.66 10.20 -6.61
CA ASN A 53 3.22 11.02 -7.74
C ASN A 53 1.93 11.82 -7.48
N GLU A 54 1.12 11.41 -6.49
CA GLU A 54 -0.11 12.11 -6.12
C GLU A 54 0.06 12.97 -4.85
N TYR A 55 1.10 12.69 -4.06
CA TYR A 55 1.38 13.40 -2.82
C TYR A 55 1.59 14.89 -3.05
N ARG A 56 1.01 15.69 -2.14
CA ARG A 56 1.14 17.15 -2.15
C ARG A 56 1.91 17.59 -0.92
N HIS A 57 3.01 18.32 -1.13
CA HIS A 57 3.86 18.77 -0.04
C HIS A 57 3.07 19.56 1.01
N GLY A 58 3.22 19.18 2.29
CA GLY A 58 2.52 19.78 3.41
C GLY A 58 1.20 19.12 3.79
N GLU A 59 0.66 18.22 2.95
CA GLU A 59 -0.48 17.39 3.32
C GLU A 59 -0.04 16.16 4.12
N PRO A 60 -0.91 15.59 4.98
CA PRO A 60 -0.67 14.33 5.67
C PRO A 60 -0.49 13.17 4.66
N PRO A 61 0.62 12.39 4.70
CA PRO A 61 0.85 11.25 3.81
C PRO A 61 -0.26 10.20 3.83
N GLU A 62 -0.93 10.01 4.97
CA GLU A 62 -2.00 9.05 5.19
C GLU A 62 -3.19 9.27 4.22
N ARG A 63 -3.39 10.51 3.75
CA ARG A 63 -4.42 10.85 2.76
C ARG A 63 -4.14 10.30 1.36
N PHE A 64 -2.91 9.87 1.10
CA PHE A 64 -2.44 9.34 -0.18
C PHE A 64 -2.03 7.87 -0.07
N VAL A 65 -2.35 7.22 1.05
CA VAL A 65 -2.12 5.79 1.25
C VAL A 65 -3.20 5.00 0.52
N VAL A 66 -2.75 4.05 -0.29
CA VAL A 66 -3.62 3.09 -0.97
C VAL A 66 -3.07 1.68 -0.77
N PRO A 67 -3.93 0.64 -0.77
CA PRO A 67 -3.48 -0.72 -0.95
C PRO A 67 -3.09 -0.91 -2.43
N ALA A 68 -1.83 -1.26 -2.67
CA ALA A 68 -1.30 -1.57 -3.99
C ALA A 68 -0.83 -3.04 -4.05
N PRO A 69 -1.11 -3.79 -5.14
CA PRO A 69 -0.68 -5.18 -5.23
C PRO A 69 0.82 -5.35 -5.05
N VAL A 70 1.25 -6.38 -4.31
CA VAL A 70 2.67 -6.60 -3.98
C VAL A 70 3.54 -6.61 -5.24
N LYS A 71 3.14 -7.38 -6.27
CA LYS A 71 3.88 -7.51 -7.53
C LYS A 71 4.07 -6.17 -8.24
N MET A 72 3.02 -5.33 -8.23
CA MET A 72 3.05 -4.00 -8.84
C MET A 72 4.06 -3.10 -8.12
N VAL A 73 4.04 -3.05 -6.79
CA VAL A 73 4.97 -2.24 -5.98
C VAL A 73 6.42 -2.69 -6.20
N LEU A 74 6.68 -4.00 -6.22
CA LEU A 74 8.01 -4.53 -6.46
C LEU A 74 8.53 -4.18 -7.87
N ARG A 75 7.66 -4.21 -8.89
CA ARG A 75 8.01 -3.88 -10.27
C ARG A 75 8.31 -2.40 -10.46
N HIS A 76 7.54 -1.52 -9.83
CA HIS A 76 7.72 -0.06 -9.93
C HIS A 76 8.82 0.48 -8.99
N GLY A 77 9.23 -0.34 -8.01
CA GLY A 77 10.17 0.07 -6.99
C GLY A 77 9.50 0.88 -5.88
N PHE A 78 10.18 1.00 -4.76
CA PHE A 78 9.66 1.66 -3.57
C PHE A 78 10.78 2.29 -2.74
N GLN A 79 10.39 3.19 -1.84
CA GLN A 79 11.28 3.79 -0.85
C GLN A 79 10.60 3.79 0.52
N GLN A 80 11.33 3.41 1.56
CA GLN A 80 10.90 3.62 2.93
C GLN A 80 11.44 4.96 3.42
N ARG A 81 10.57 5.90 3.77
CA ARG A 81 10.96 7.18 4.39
C ARG A 81 9.86 7.67 5.31
N ASP A 82 10.27 8.32 6.40
CA ASP A 82 9.37 8.90 7.41
C ASP A 82 8.35 7.92 8.01
N GLY A 83 8.68 6.62 8.03
CA GLY A 83 7.81 5.57 8.54
C GLY A 83 6.74 5.09 7.54
N TYR A 84 6.83 5.49 6.28
CA TYR A 84 5.92 5.10 5.21
C TYR A 84 6.65 4.39 4.08
N LEU A 85 5.90 3.58 3.34
CA LEU A 85 6.31 3.01 2.06
C LEU A 85 5.80 3.91 0.93
N TRP A 86 6.70 4.39 0.09
CA TRP A 86 6.40 5.29 -1.02
C TRP A 86 6.68 4.59 -2.33
N SER A 87 5.81 4.80 -3.32
CA SER A 87 6.05 4.36 -4.70
C SER A 87 5.30 5.29 -5.67
N ASP A 88 5.88 5.49 -6.84
CA ASP A 88 5.23 6.21 -7.94
C ASP A 88 4.49 5.19 -8.80
N LEU A 89 3.18 5.08 -8.55
CA LEU A 89 2.31 4.10 -9.19
C LEU A 89 1.35 4.79 -10.16
N PRO A 90 1.07 4.19 -11.33
CA PRO A 90 0.08 4.73 -12.25
C PRO A 90 -1.30 4.75 -11.58
N TYR A 91 -1.80 5.97 -11.38
CA TYR A 91 -3.05 6.27 -10.70
C TYR A 91 -3.84 7.27 -11.54
N ALA A 92 -5.15 7.04 -11.65
CA ALA A 92 -6.07 7.98 -12.27
C ALA A 92 -7.20 8.26 -11.29
N LYS A 93 -7.44 9.53 -10.95
CA LYS A 93 -8.35 9.94 -9.87
C LYS A 93 -9.75 9.35 -9.94
N ASP A 94 -10.29 9.17 -11.14
CA ASP A 94 -11.65 8.66 -11.36
C ASP A 94 -11.73 7.12 -11.48
N ILE A 95 -10.58 6.44 -11.55
CA ILE A 95 -10.49 4.99 -11.83
C ILE A 95 -9.77 4.25 -10.69
N GLY A 96 -8.81 4.88 -10.02
CA GLY A 96 -7.92 4.29 -9.03
C GLY A 96 -6.57 3.89 -9.61
N LEU A 97 -5.92 2.92 -8.96
CA LEU A 97 -4.68 2.33 -9.45
C LEU A 97 -4.91 1.60 -10.77
N GLN A 98 -4.03 1.81 -11.74
CA GLN A 98 -4.05 1.09 -13.01
C GLN A 98 -3.34 -0.25 -12.85
N VAL A 99 -4.02 -1.17 -12.16
CA VAL A 99 -3.55 -2.53 -11.87
C VAL A 99 -3.69 -3.41 -13.11
N ARG A 100 -2.67 -4.22 -13.40
CA ARG A 100 -2.75 -5.27 -14.43
C ARG A 100 -3.28 -6.55 -13.81
N ASP A 101 -4.01 -7.35 -14.57
CA ASP A 101 -4.54 -8.63 -14.08
C ASP A 101 -3.44 -9.55 -13.51
N GLU A 102 -2.24 -9.52 -14.08
CA GLU A 102 -1.06 -10.29 -13.63
C GLU A 102 -0.53 -9.89 -12.24
N ASP A 103 -0.84 -8.68 -11.78
CA ASP A 103 -0.38 -8.15 -10.49
C ASP A 103 -1.25 -8.63 -9.33
N ILE A 104 -2.48 -9.06 -9.62
CA ILE A 104 -3.45 -9.49 -8.61
C ILE A 104 -3.08 -10.90 -8.13
N GLU A 105 -3.12 -11.11 -6.82
CA GLU A 105 -2.76 -12.37 -6.16
C GLU A 105 -3.60 -12.52 -4.87
N PHE A 106 -4.16 -13.72 -4.62
CA PHE A 106 -5.09 -13.99 -3.51
C PHE A 106 -4.63 -15.17 -2.63
#